data_AF-X1ANU7-F1
#
_entry.id   AF-X1ANU7-F1
#
_cell.length_a   1.000
_cell.length_b   1.000
_cell.length_c   1.000
_cell.angle_alpha   90.00
_cell.angle_beta   90.00
_cell.angle_gamma   90.00
#
_symmetry.space_group_name_H-M   'P 1'
#
loop_
_entity.id
_entity.type
_entity.pdbx_description
1 polymer ?
#
loop_
_entity_poly.entity_id
_entity_poly.type
_entity_poly.pdbx_seq_one_letter_code
_entity_poly.pdbx_strand_id
1 'polypeptide(L)'
;MELLGEAFNFSNENPISVLELVKKIYKMSDKKPSYKILGKAKYEIKHQYLSSKKAKKILGWKPRYTLEKGLKKTITWYKDFFQRKK
;
A
#
# COMPACT_ATOMS: atom_id res chain seq x y z
N MET A 1 6.78 25.97 -26.67
CA MET A 1 6.38 26.14 -25.26
C MET A 1 7.12 25.09 -24.46
N GLU A 2 8.05 25.48 -23.58
CA GLU A 2 8.73 24.54 -22.70
C GLU A 2 7.84 24.22 -21.50
N LEU A 3 7.83 22.94 -21.10
CA LEU A 3 7.09 22.47 -19.94
C LEU A 3 7.96 22.68 -18.71
N LEU A 4 7.49 23.50 -17.76
CA LEU A 4 8.19 23.74 -16.49
C LEU A 4 7.67 22.77 -15.41
N GLY A 5 8.58 22.09 -14.72
CA GLY A 5 8.25 21.21 -13.58
C GLY A 5 9.10 19.94 -13.49
N GLU A 6 8.98 19.24 -12.37
CA GLU A 6 9.71 18.01 -12.10
C GLU A 6 8.79 16.91 -11.59
N ALA A 7 8.94 15.69 -12.12
CA ALA A 7 8.23 14.53 -11.60
C ALA A 7 8.91 13.98 -10.33
N PHE A 8 8.09 13.49 -9.39
CA PHE A 8 8.53 12.88 -8.14
C PHE A 8 7.77 11.59 -7.86
N ASN A 9 8.51 10.60 -7.36
CA ASN A 9 7.94 9.36 -6.85
C ASN A 9 7.84 9.42 -5.33
N PHE A 10 6.71 8.98 -4.80
CA PHE A 10 6.46 8.87 -3.36
C PHE A 10 6.20 7.41 -3.00
N SER A 11 7.05 6.86 -2.15
CA SER A 11 7.05 5.44 -1.81
C SER A 11 7.67 5.22 -0.44
N ASN A 12 7.26 4.16 0.24
CA ASN A 12 7.91 3.71 1.47
C ASN A 12 9.20 2.90 1.19
N GLU A 13 9.52 2.63 -0.08
CA GLU A 13 10.71 1.87 -0.53
C GLU A 13 10.86 0.50 0.15
N ASN A 14 9.73 -0.09 0.53
CA ASN A 14 9.65 -1.41 1.16
C ASN A 14 8.69 -2.28 0.34
N PRO A 15 9.18 -2.97 -0.70
CA PRO A 15 8.36 -3.88 -1.50
C PRO A 15 7.73 -4.96 -0.63
N ILE A 16 6.49 -5.35 -0.95
CA ILE A 16 5.76 -6.41 -0.27
C ILE A 16 4.97 -7.22 -1.30
N SER A 17 4.97 -8.54 -1.16
CA SER A 17 4.13 -9.37 -2.03
C SER A 17 2.65 -9.25 -1.66
N VAL A 18 1.76 -9.52 -2.63
CA VAL A 18 0.31 -9.60 -2.38
C VAL A 18 -0.01 -10.60 -1.27
N LEU A 19 0.67 -11.75 -1.26
CA LEU A 19 0.44 -12.81 -0.28
C LEU A 19 0.80 -12.35 1.15
N GLU A 20 1.92 -11.66 1.32
CA GLU A 20 2.32 -11.10 2.62
C GLU A 20 1.37 -10.01 3.10
N LEU A 21 0.94 -9.12 2.19
CA LEU A 21 -0.02 -8.06 2.51
C LEU A 21 -1.35 -8.66 2.98
N VAL A 22 -1.89 -9.63 2.24
CA VAL A 22 -3.14 -10.31 2.59
C VAL A 22 -3.02 -11.04 3.93
N LYS A 23 -1.91 -11.76 4.18
CA LYS A 23 -1.66 -12.41 5.48
C LYS A 23 -1.60 -11.40 6.63
N LYS A 24 -0.97 -10.23 6.45
CA LYS A 24 -0.96 -9.14 7.44
C LYS A 24 -2.39 -8.65 7.73
N ILE A 25 -3.20 -8.44 6.69
CA ILE A 25 -4.60 -8.00 6.85
C ILE A 25 -5.41 -9.03 7.64
N TYR A 26 -5.30 -10.33 7.32
CA TYR A 26 -5.97 -11.41 8.06
C TYR A 26 -5.59 -11.41 9.54
N LYS A 27 -4.28 -11.37 9.84
CA LYS A 27 -3.78 -11.32 11.22
C LYS A 27 -4.31 -10.11 11.98
N MET A 28 -4.28 -8.93 11.37
CA MET A 28 -4.72 -7.69 12.02
C MET A 28 -6.25 -7.59 12.16
N SER A 29 -6.99 -8.36 11.36
CA SER A 29 -8.46 -8.42 11.41
C SER A 29 -8.97 -9.53 12.32
N ASP A 30 -8.08 -10.31 12.95
CA ASP A 30 -8.40 -11.52 13.71
C ASP A 30 -9.26 -12.50 12.91
N LYS A 31 -8.83 -12.76 11.67
CA LYS A 31 -9.50 -13.69 10.74
C LYS A 31 -8.52 -14.73 10.25
N LYS A 32 -9.04 -15.93 9.99
CA LYS A 32 -8.28 -16.98 9.32
C LYS A 32 -8.25 -16.73 7.82
N PRO A 33 -7.10 -16.91 7.15
CA PRO A 33 -6.98 -16.84 5.70
C PRO A 33 -8.05 -17.67 4.98
N SER A 34 -8.83 -17.02 4.11
CA SER A 34 -9.79 -17.65 3.20
C SER A 34 -9.64 -17.03 1.81
N TYR A 35 -8.69 -17.54 1.04
CA TYR A 35 -8.45 -17.10 -0.33
C TYR A 35 -8.00 -18.26 -1.22
N LYS A 36 -8.20 -18.11 -2.53
CA LYS A 36 -7.70 -19.02 -3.56
C LYS A 36 -6.83 -18.24 -4.54
N ILE A 37 -5.67 -18.79 -4.89
CA ILE A 37 -4.80 -18.21 -5.92
C ILE A 37 -5.29 -18.73 -7.27
N LEU A 38 -5.89 -17.85 -8.08
CA LEU A 38 -6.51 -18.24 -9.34
C LEU A 38 -5.53 -18.29 -10.53
N GLY A 39 -4.39 -17.59 -10.45
CA GLY A 39 -3.39 -17.58 -11.53
C GLY A 39 -3.87 -16.96 -12.86
N LYS A 40 -4.92 -16.13 -12.84
CA LYS A 40 -5.56 -15.58 -14.06
C LYS A 40 -5.08 -14.19 -14.48
N ALA A 41 -4.18 -13.56 -13.71
CA ALA A 41 -3.65 -12.24 -14.02
C ALA A 41 -2.65 -12.32 -15.19
N LYS A 42 -2.97 -11.73 -16.35
CA LYS A 42 -2.18 -11.88 -17.60
C LYS A 42 -1.34 -10.66 -17.97
N TYR A 43 -1.62 -9.48 -17.44
CA TYR A 43 -1.00 -8.22 -17.87
C TYR A 43 -0.46 -7.38 -16.71
N GLU A 44 -0.18 -8.03 -15.58
CA GLU A 44 0.34 -7.37 -14.39
C GLU A 44 1.87 -7.25 -14.45
N ILE A 45 2.40 -6.10 -14.02
CA ILE A 45 3.83 -5.92 -13.80
C ILE A 45 4.22 -6.73 -12.55
N LYS A 46 5.08 -7.75 -12.72
CA LYS A 46 5.44 -8.68 -11.62
C LYS A 46 6.13 -7.99 -10.43
N HIS A 47 6.99 -7.02 -10.72
CA HIS A 47 7.79 -6.32 -9.72
C HIS A 47 7.69 -4.82 -9.94
N GLN A 48 6.78 -4.18 -9.21
CA GLN A 48 6.57 -2.74 -9.27
C GLN A 48 6.91 -2.10 -7.92
N TYR A 49 7.94 -1.26 -7.93
CA TYR A 49 8.34 -0.44 -6.80
C TYR A 49 9.02 0.83 -7.30
N LEU A 50 8.98 1.88 -6.48
CA LEU A 50 9.47 3.21 -6.84
C LEU A 50 10.60 3.62 -5.90
N SER A 51 11.58 4.36 -6.41
CA SER A 51 12.52 5.11 -5.58
C SER A 51 11.97 6.49 -5.26
N SER A 52 11.97 6.84 -3.98
CA SER A 52 11.64 8.17 -3.45
C SER A 52 12.87 9.05 -3.24
N LYS A 53 14.06 8.61 -3.70
CA LYS A 53 15.36 9.30 -3.50
C LYS A 53 15.29 10.78 -3.90
N LYS A 54 14.65 11.09 -5.03
CA LYS A 54 14.50 12.47 -5.52
C LYS A 54 13.66 13.33 -4.59
N ALA A 55 12.50 12.82 -4.15
CA ALA A 55 11.62 13.52 -3.21
C ALA A 55 12.30 13.73 -1.84
N LYS A 56 13.03 12.72 -1.35
CA LYS A 56 13.83 12.82 -0.12
C LYS A 56 14.90 13.92 -0.22
N LYS A 57 15.65 13.96 -1.32
CA LYS A 57 16.75 14.90 -1.53
C LYS A 57 16.28 16.33 -1.74
N ILE A 58 15.30 16.55 -2.60
CA ILE A 58 14.90 17.90 -3.05
C ILE A 58 13.85 18.50 -2.12
N LEU A 59 12.88 17.70 -1.67
CA LEU A 59 11.73 18.18 -0.90
C LEU A 59 11.86 17.92 0.61
N GLY A 60 12.92 17.25 1.06
CA GLY A 60 13.02 16.75 2.44
C GLY A 60 11.90 15.75 2.80
N TRP A 61 11.23 15.18 1.79
CA TRP A 61 10.04 14.36 1.99
C TRP A 61 10.40 13.02 2.63
N LYS A 62 9.55 12.55 3.56
CA LYS A 62 9.62 11.20 4.13
C LYS A 62 8.22 10.63 4.38
N PRO A 63 8.00 9.32 4.23
CA PRO A 63 6.72 8.70 4.55
C PRO A 63 6.41 8.89 6.05
N ARG A 64 5.20 9.34 6.37
CA ARG A 64 4.76 9.55 7.76
C ARG A 64 4.19 8.28 8.41
N TYR A 65 3.78 7.32 7.61
CA TYR A 65 3.12 6.10 8.05
C TYR A 65 3.91 4.86 7.61
N THR A 66 4.02 3.89 8.52
CA THR A 66 4.41 2.53 8.16
C THR A 66 3.20 1.79 7.58
N LEU A 67 3.45 0.66 6.92
CA LEU A 67 2.38 -0.21 6.44
C LEU A 67 1.47 -0.66 7.59
N GLU A 68 2.02 -1.09 8.74
CA GLU A 68 1.19 -1.50 9.89
C GLU A 68 0.30 -0.37 10.41
N LYS A 69 0.85 0.85 10.54
CA LYS A 69 0.08 2.01 11.00
C LYS A 69 -1.05 2.36 10.02
N GLY A 70 -0.77 2.30 8.72
CA GLY A 70 -1.76 2.50 7.66
C GLY A 70 -2.86 1.44 7.72
N LEU A 71 -2.49 0.16 7.72
CA LEU A 71 -3.44 -0.96 7.78
C LEU A 71 -4.33 -0.90 9.02
N LYS A 72 -3.78 -0.57 10.20
CA LYS A 72 -4.57 -0.43 11.43
C LYS A 72 -5.67 0.62 11.26
N LYS A 73 -5.33 1.79 10.73
CA LYS A 73 -6.31 2.86 10.46
C LYS A 73 -7.36 2.43 9.45
N THR A 74 -6.95 1.78 8.36
CA THR A 74 -7.86 1.29 7.32
C THR A 74 -8.84 0.25 7.86
N ILE A 75 -8.37 -0.72 8.66
CA ILE A 75 -9.21 -1.76 9.27
C ILE A 75 -10.22 -1.12 10.23
N THR A 76 -9.80 -0.20 11.10
CA THR A 76 -10.72 0.53 11.98
C THR A 76 -11.78 1.27 11.19
N TRP A 77 -11.39 2.01 10.15
CA TRP A 77 -12.33 2.74 9.31
C TRP A 77 -13.40 1.83 8.70
N TYR A 78 -13.02 0.65 8.16
CA TYR A 78 -13.98 -0.29 7.61
C TYR A 78 -14.93 -0.86 8.68
N LYS A 79 -14.44 -1.16 9.89
CA LYS A 79 -15.29 -1.59 11.00
C LYS A 79 -16.36 -0.54 11.32
N ASP A 80 -15.95 0.72 11.45
CA ASP A 80 -16.85 1.83 11.77
C ASP A 80 -17.83 2.13 10.62
N PHE A 81 -17.37 2.02 9.37
CA PHE A 81 -18.21 2.24 8.19
C PHE A 81 -19.35 1.21 8.10
N PHE A 82 -19.05 -0.08 8.30
CA PHE A 82 -20.06 -1.13 8.21
C PHE A 82 -20.96 -1.24 9.44
N GLN A 83 -20.53 -0.77 10.61
CA GLN A 83 -21.39 -0.67 11.80
C GLN A 83 -22.46 0.43 11.65
N ARG A 84 -22.12 1.56 11.03
CA ARG A 84 -23.05 2.70 10.82
C ARG A 84 -24.09 2.47 9.71
N LYS A 85 -23.89 1.47 8.86
CA LYS A 85 -24.83 1.10 7.79
C LYS A 85 -25.82 0.00 8.20
N LYS A 86 -25.75 -0.48 9.44
CA LYS A 86 -26.80 -1.28 10.06
C LYS A 86 -27.75 -0.38 10.81
#